data_AF-A0A9W4PDI9-F1
#
_entry.id   AF-A0A9W4PDI9-F1
#
_cell.length_a   1.000
_cell.length_b   1.000
_cell.length_c   1.000
_cell.angle_alpha   90.00
_cell.angle_beta   90.00
_cell.angle_gamma   90.00
#
_symmetry.space_group_name_H-M   'P 1'
#
loop_
_entity.id
_entity.type
_entity.pdbx_description
1 polymer ?
#
loop_
_entity_poly.entity_id
_entity_poly.type
_entity_poly.pdbx_seq_one_letter_code
_entity_poly.pdbx_strand_id
1 'polypeptide(L)'
;MKKTTERIDTKLRSRIRVIIWKQWKVAKKQIKSLIHLGIPEEEAKGLTCCRKGYRFIGVSKVVQRAISNKRLKQRGVPSALEHYLKVHTVI
;
A
#
# COMPACT_ATOMS: atom_id res chain seq x y z
N MET A 1 -15.32 -5.91 17.80
CA MET A 1 -14.06 -5.14 17.60
C MET A 1 -13.24 -5.58 16.39
N LYS A 2 -12.97 -6.87 16.16
CA LYS A 2 -12.12 -7.37 15.03
C LYS A 2 -12.45 -6.74 13.65
N LYS A 3 -13.71 -6.78 13.21
CA LYS A 3 -14.15 -6.20 11.91
C LYS A 3 -13.88 -4.69 11.79
N THR A 4 -14.07 -3.93 12.87
CA THR A 4 -13.81 -2.49 12.89
C THR A 4 -12.33 -2.21 12.70
N THR A 5 -11.48 -2.97 13.39
CA THR A 5 -10.02 -2.86 13.31
C THR A 5 -9.48 -3.20 11.92
N GLU A 6 -10.03 -4.24 11.27
CA GLU A 6 -9.68 -4.59 9.88
C GLU A 6 -10.03 -3.48 8.87
N ARG A 7 -11.18 -2.82 9.08
CA ARG A 7 -11.60 -1.67 8.26
C ARG A 7 -10.64 -0.49 8.43
N ILE A 8 -10.19 -0.23 9.66
CA ILE A 8 -9.20 0.80 9.95
C ILE A 8 -7.87 0.47 9.27
N ASP A 9 -7.37 -0.76 9.43
CA ASP A 9 -6.12 -1.21 8.81
C ASP A 9 -6.15 -1.08 7.29
N THR A 10 -7.30 -1.36 6.66
CA THR A 10 -7.45 -1.23 5.21
C THR A 10 -7.36 0.23 4.76
N LYS A 11 -8.00 1.15 5.50
CA LYS A 11 -7.89 2.59 5.24
C LYS A 11 -6.45 3.08 5.45
N LEU A 12 -5.81 2.67 6.54
CA LEU A 12 -4.44 3.04 6.87
C LEU A 12 -3.46 2.59 5.78
N ARG A 13 -3.51 1.32 5.36
CA ARG A 13 -2.64 0.78 4.31
C ARG A 13 -2.84 1.48 2.96
N SER A 14 -4.08 1.86 2.62
CA SER A 14 -4.36 2.66 1.42
C SER A 14 -3.67 4.04 1.48
N ARG A 15 -3.73 4.72 2.63
CA ARG A 15 -3.05 6.01 2.84
C ARG A 15 -1.53 5.88 2.80
N ILE A 16 -0.97 4.84 3.43
CA ILE A 16 0.48 4.59 3.41
C ILE A 16 0.99 4.38 1.97
N ARG A 17 0.26 3.63 1.14
CA ARG A 17 0.58 3.46 -0.29
C ARG A 17 0.62 4.79 -1.03
N VAL A 18 -0.35 5.67 -0.77
CA VAL A 18 -0.38 7.03 -1.34
C VAL A 18 0.81 7.85 -0.87
N ILE A 19 1.19 7.77 0.41
CA ILE A 19 2.37 8.48 0.93
C ILE A 19 3.64 8.02 0.21
N ILE A 20 3.85 6.70 0.09
CA ILE A 20 5.00 6.13 -0.63
C ILE A 20 4.99 6.59 -2.10
N TRP A 21 3.82 6.56 -2.75
CA TRP A 21 3.65 7.05 -4.12
C TRP A 21 4.07 8.53 -4.28
N LYS A 22 3.69 9.37 -3.31
CA LYS A 22 4.06 10.80 -3.29
C LYS A 22 5.54 11.01 -3.01
N GLN A 23 6.18 10.16 -2.19
CA GLN A 23 7.63 10.22 -1.95
C GLN A 23 8.46 9.97 -3.21
N TRP A 24 7.91 9.26 -4.19
CA TRP A 24 8.55 9.10 -5.50
C TRP A 24 8.55 10.38 -6.33
N LYS A 25 7.65 11.34 -6.07
CA LYS A 25 7.57 12.72 -6.59
C LYS A 25 7.46 12.90 -8.12
N VAL A 26 8.30 12.21 -8.90
CA VAL A 26 8.41 12.35 -10.36
C VAL A 26 8.08 11.03 -11.07
N ALA A 27 7.43 11.11 -12.24
CA ALA A 27 6.95 9.96 -13.00
C ALA A 27 8.08 8.94 -13.32
N LYS A 28 9.27 9.43 -13.70
CA LYS A 28 10.44 8.57 -13.98
C LYS A 28 10.82 7.72 -12.76
N LYS A 29 10.77 8.29 -11.55
CA LYS A 29 11.07 7.57 -10.30
C LYS A 29 9.94 6.62 -9.92
N GLN A 30 8.68 7.00 -10.15
CA GLN A 30 7.53 6.13 -9.91
C GLN A 30 7.60 4.86 -10.77
N ILE A 31 7.82 5.00 -12.08
CA ILE A 31 7.96 3.88 -13.01
C ILE A 31 9.14 2.98 -12.61
N LYS A 32 10.33 3.55 -12.40
CA LYS A 32 11.52 2.79 -11.96
C LYS A 32 11.28 2.03 -10.64
N SER A 33 10.62 2.66 -9.67
CA SER A 33 10.34 2.04 -8.38
C SER A 33 9.34 0.89 -8.52
N LEU A 34 8.30 1.03 -9.35
CA LEU A 34 7.36 -0.05 -9.63
C LEU A 34 8.04 -1.25 -10.33
N ILE A 35 8.89 -0.98 -11.33
CA ILE A 35 9.65 -2.03 -12.04
C ILE A 35 10.56 -2.77 -11.06
N HIS A 36 11.29 -2.03 -10.22
CA HIS A 36 12.13 -2.63 -9.18
C HIS A 36 11.32 -3.49 -8.18
N LEU A 37 10.04 -3.16 -7.95
CA LEU A 37 9.14 -3.93 -7.10
C LEU A 37 8.48 -5.13 -7.83
N GLY A 38 8.85 -5.39 -9.09
CA GLY A 38 8.40 -6.53 -9.88
C GLY A 38 7.14 -6.28 -10.71
N ILE A 39 6.79 -5.02 -10.96
CA ILE A 39 5.68 -4.66 -11.87
C ILE A 39 6.21 -4.54 -13.30
N PRO A 40 5.57 -5.14 -14.31
CA PRO A 40 5.94 -4.95 -15.70
C PRO A 40 5.97 -3.47 -16.10
N GLU A 41 6.90 -3.09 -16.96
CA GLU A 41 7.08 -1.68 -17.36
C GLU A 41 5.81 -1.04 -17.94
N GLU A 42 5.08 -1.77 -18.78
CA GLU A 42 3.84 -1.28 -19.39
C GLU A 42 2.73 -1.05 -18.35
N GLU A 43 2.59 -1.94 -17.36
CA GLU A 43 1.67 -1.73 -16.22
C GLU A 43 2.10 -0.50 -15.38
N ALA A 44 3.41 -0.34 -15.16
CA ALA A 44 3.96 0.76 -14.39
C ALA A 44 3.74 2.12 -15.08
N LYS A 45 3.96 2.19 -16.40
CA LYS A 45 3.64 3.37 -17.23
C LYS A 45 2.14 3.66 -17.22
N GLY A 46 1.32 2.64 -17.43
CA GLY A 46 -0.14 2.76 -17.44
C GLY A 46 -0.68 3.37 -16.15
N LEU A 47 -0.23 2.88 -14.99
CA LEU A 47 -0.62 3.45 -13.70
C LEU A 47 -0.11 4.88 -13.51
N THR A 48 1.15 5.16 -13.89
CA THR A 48 1.75 6.49 -13.69
C THR A 48 1.06 7.56 -14.54
N CYS A 49 0.63 7.21 -15.75
CA CYS A 49 0.02 8.12 -16.72
C CYS A 49 -1.53 8.13 -16.67
N CYS A 50 -2.18 7.37 -15.80
CA CYS A 50 -3.65 7.19 -15.79
C CYS A 50 -4.48 8.44 -15.44
N ARG A 51 -3.85 9.57 -15.08
CA ARG A 51 -4.47 10.83 -14.61
C ARG A 51 -5.49 10.65 -13.48
N LYS A 52 -5.50 9.51 -12.78
CA LYS A 52 -6.42 9.26 -11.66
C LYS A 52 -5.88 9.89 -10.38
N GLY A 53 -6.80 10.32 -9.51
CA GLY A 53 -6.46 10.90 -8.22
C GLY A 53 -5.89 9.89 -7.22
N TYR A 54 -5.30 10.40 -6.13
CA TYR A 54 -4.58 9.58 -5.14
C TYR A 54 -5.43 8.50 -4.47
N ARG A 55 -6.74 8.72 -4.30
CA ARG A 55 -7.64 7.71 -3.75
C ARG A 55 -7.64 6.44 -4.61
N PHE A 56 -7.64 6.59 -5.93
CA PHE A 56 -7.55 5.47 -6.87
C PHE A 56 -6.18 4.78 -6.78
N ILE A 57 -5.10 5.55 -6.73
CA ILE A 57 -3.73 5.01 -6.62
C ILE A 57 -3.57 4.13 -5.37
N GLY A 58 -4.06 4.58 -4.20
CA GLY A 58 -3.96 3.82 -2.95
C GLY A 58 -4.71 2.48 -2.94
N VAL A 59 -5.72 2.33 -3.80
CA VAL A 59 -6.52 1.09 -3.92
C VAL A 59 -6.26 0.32 -5.22
N SER A 60 -5.43 0.84 -6.11
CA SER A 60 -5.08 0.20 -7.38
C SER A 60 -4.41 -1.15 -7.14
N LYS A 61 -4.79 -2.16 -7.94
CA LYS A 61 -4.23 -3.52 -7.87
C LYS A 61 -2.73 -3.53 -8.15
N VAL A 62 -2.26 -2.69 -9.08
CA VAL A 62 -0.83 -2.55 -9.40
C VAL A 62 -0.04 -2.08 -8.17
N VAL A 63 -0.53 -1.04 -7.47
CA VAL A 63 0.11 -0.53 -6.25
C VAL A 63 0.00 -1.53 -5.10
N GLN A 64 -1.11 -2.26 -4.99
CA GLN A 64 -1.26 -3.30 -3.98
C GLN A 64 -0.31 -4.49 -4.20
N ARG A 65 -0.03 -4.86 -5.46
CA ARG A 65 0.97 -5.86 -5.82
C ARG A 65 2.38 -5.38 -5.48
N ALA A 66 2.73 -4.16 -5.93
CA ALA A 66 4.04 -3.56 -5.70
C ALA A 66 4.33 -3.33 -4.20
N ILE A 67 3.35 -2.75 -3.50
CA ILE A 67 3.38 -2.38 -2.09
C ILE A 67 2.39 -3.27 -1.34
N SER A 68 2.73 -4.56 -1.28
CA SER A 68 1.91 -5.60 -0.66
C SER A 68 1.83 -5.45 0.86
N ASN A 69 0.77 -6.00 1.46
CA ASN A 69 0.63 -6.00 2.92
C ASN A 69 1.83 -6.70 3.59
N LYS A 70 2.36 -7.76 2.97
CA LYS A 70 3.56 -8.46 3.45
C LYS A 70 4.79 -7.53 3.49
N ARG A 71 5.03 -6.77 2.42
CA ARG A 71 6.13 -5.79 2.37
C ARG A 71 5.94 -4.68 3.40
N LEU A 72 4.72 -4.18 3.57
CA LEU A 72 4.42 -3.16 4.58
C LEU A 72 4.69 -3.67 6.00
N LYS A 73 4.26 -4.91 6.30
CA LYS A 73 4.53 -5.54 7.60
C LYS A 73 6.02 -5.74 7.85
N GLN A 74 6.78 -6.19 6.84
CA GLN A 74 8.24 -6.32 6.92
C GLN A 74 8.94 -4.96 7.15
N ARG A 75 8.35 -3.86 6.68
CA ARG A 75 8.83 -2.49 6.92
C ARG A 75 8.36 -1.90 8.25
N GLY A 76 7.73 -2.69 9.11
CA GLY A 76 7.31 -2.29 10.45
C GLY A 76 5.98 -1.52 10.51
N VAL A 77 5.16 -1.55 9.45
CA VAL A 77 3.81 -0.97 9.52
C VAL A 77 2.96 -1.82 10.48
N PRO A 78 2.47 -1.23 11.59
CA PRO A 78 1.69 -1.98 12.57
C PRO A 78 0.32 -2.36 12.01
N SER A 79 -0.18 -3.53 12.38
CA SER A 79 -1.58 -3.92 12.20
C SER A 79 -2.32 -3.70 13.52
N ALA A 80 -3.37 -2.89 13.48
CA ALA A 80 -4.22 -2.68 14.65
C ALA A 80 -4.92 -3.97 15.07
N LEU A 81 -5.23 -4.88 14.13
CA LEU A 81 -5.84 -6.17 14.45
C LEU A 81 -4.87 -7.07 15.22
N GLU A 82 -3.62 -7.16 14.77
CA GLU A 82 -2.58 -7.94 15.45
C GLU A 82 -2.35 -7.42 16.87
N HIS A 83 -2.31 -6.10 17.05
CA HIS A 83 -2.20 -5.50 18.36
C HIS A 83 -3.42 -5.81 19.25
N TYR A 84 -4.63 -5.68 18.71
CA TYR A 84 -5.87 -5.99 19.44
C TYR A 84 -5.87 -7.45 19.92
N LEU A 85 -5.53 -8.40 19.05
CA LEU A 85 -5.45 -9.82 19.40
C LEU A 85 -4.38 -10.07 20.47
N LYS A 86 -3.18 -9.49 20.32
CA LYS A 86 -2.12 -9.63 21.32
C LYS A 86 -2.57 -9.23 22.74
N VAL A 87 -3.37 -8.17 22.87
CA VAL A 87 -3.84 -7.69 24.17
C VAL A 87 -5.04 -8.47 24.71
N HIS A 88 -5.95 -8.91 23.84
CA HIS A 88 -7.27 -9.43 24.26
C HIS A 88 -7.45 -10.94 24.07
N THR A 89 -6.54 -11.63 23.37
CA THR A 89 -6.67 -13.09 23.10
C THR A 89 -5.51 -13.91 23.66
N VAL A 90 -4.52 -13.30 24.31
CA VAL A 90 -3.51 -14.04 25.06
C VAL A 90 -4.09 -14.35 26.43
N ILE A 91 -4.64 -15.56 26.57
CA ILE A 91 -4.73 -16.34 27.80
C ILE A 91 -3.67 -17.43 27.67
#